data_AF-A0A920TTB7-F1
#
_entry.id   AF-A0A920TTB7-F1
#
_cell.length_a   1.000
_cell.length_b   1.000
_cell.length_c   1.000
_cell.angle_alpha   90.00
_cell.angle_beta   90.00
_cell.angle_gamma   90.00
#
_symmetry.space_group_name_H-M   'P 1'
#
loop_
_entity.id
_entity.type
_entity.pdbx_description
1 polymer ?
#
loop_
_entity_poly.entity_id
_entity_poly.type
_entity_poly.pdbx_seq_one_letter_code
_entity_poly.pdbx_strand_id
1 'polypeptide(L)'
;MNPASLLIPAGDPSYSQSIEYEFEEDVEILSFMPHMHLRGKAALYEITYPDGRHETLLHVPKYEFNWQHSYAFKEPVLAPKGSVLRFTLWWGNSEDNPNNPDPSIDVRWGRPTHAEMSQGYMSFQTLDEGTSW
;
A
#
# COMPACT_ATOMS: atom_id res chain seq x y z
N MET A 1 1.73 -3.02 -10.98
CA MET A 1 3.05 -2.34 -10.97
C MET A 1 4.13 -3.41 -10.99
N ASN A 2 5.15 -3.30 -11.84
CA ASN A 2 6.37 -4.08 -11.64
C ASN A 2 7.11 -3.39 -10.48
N PRO A 3 7.26 -4.00 -9.29
CA PRO A 3 7.95 -3.36 -8.18
C PRO A 3 9.36 -2.87 -8.56
N ALA A 4 9.99 -3.45 -9.59
CA ALA A 4 11.26 -2.99 -10.14
C ALA A 4 11.24 -1.59 -10.80
N SER A 5 10.08 -0.97 -11.01
CA SER A 5 9.97 0.39 -11.58
C SER A 5 10.13 1.52 -10.57
N LEU A 6 10.28 1.21 -9.27
CA LEU A 6 10.50 2.24 -8.25
C LEU A 6 11.81 3.01 -8.50
N LEU A 7 11.69 4.33 -8.57
CA LEU A 7 12.80 5.28 -8.60
C LEU A 7 12.40 6.49 -7.77
N ILE A 8 12.92 6.55 -6.54
CA ILE A 8 12.73 7.68 -5.63
C ILE A 8 13.90 8.65 -5.87
N PRO A 9 13.65 9.88 -6.35
CA PRO A 9 14.72 10.83 -6.63
C PRO A 9 15.50 11.19 -5.37
N ALA A 10 16.79 11.48 -5.54
CA ALA A 10 17.60 12.12 -4.50
C ALA A 10 16.93 13.40 -3.98
N GLY A 11 16.93 13.59 -2.66
CA GLY A 11 16.40 14.78 -1.99
C GLY A 11 14.88 14.94 -1.96
N ASP A 12 14.10 14.05 -2.59
CA ASP A 12 12.63 14.17 -2.60
C ASP A 12 12.05 13.84 -1.20
N PRO A 13 11.43 14.81 -0.50
CA PRO A 13 10.95 14.58 0.86
C PRO A 13 9.65 13.78 0.91
N SER A 14 8.97 13.54 -0.22
CA SER A 14 7.61 12.99 -0.23
C SER A 14 7.19 12.32 -1.53
N TYR A 15 8.12 11.63 -2.20
CA TYR A 15 7.84 10.87 -3.41
C TYR A 15 6.73 9.84 -3.18
N SER A 16 5.85 9.63 -4.17
CA SER A 16 4.75 8.67 -4.04
C SER A 16 4.49 7.87 -5.31
N GLN A 17 4.00 6.65 -5.13
CA GLN A 17 3.43 5.84 -6.22
C GLN A 17 2.16 5.16 -5.76
N SER A 18 1.22 4.97 -6.69
CA SER A 18 -0.01 4.22 -6.48
C SER A 18 -0.09 3.00 -7.39
N ILE A 19 -0.82 1.99 -6.94
CA ILE A 19 -1.27 0.84 -7.74
C ILE A 19 -2.77 0.68 -7.54
N GLU A 20 -3.45 0.25 -8.60
CA GLU A 20 -4.86 -0.12 -8.55
C GLU A 20 -5.00 -1.63 -8.79
N TYR A 21 -5.97 -2.22 -8.10
CA TYR A 21 -6.39 -3.60 -8.23
C TYR A 21 -7.92 -3.64 -8.33
N GLU A 22 -8.42 -4.15 -9.44
CA GLU A 22 -9.85 -4.36 -9.64
C GLU A 22 -10.21 -5.79 -9.22
N PHE A 23 -11.24 -5.93 -8.38
CA PHE A 23 -11.73 -7.24 -7.97
C PHE A 23 -12.58 -7.87 -9.08
N GLU A 24 -12.24 -9.08 -9.51
CA GLU A 24 -12.96 -9.80 -10.58
C GLU A 24 -14.16 -10.61 -10.06
N GLU A 25 -14.31 -10.69 -8.74
CA GLU A 25 -15.32 -11.43 -7.98
C GLU A 25 -15.76 -10.61 -6.77
N ASP A 26 -16.89 -10.98 -6.17
CA ASP A 26 -17.28 -10.43 -4.87
C ASP A 26 -16.33 -10.95 -3.80
N VAL A 27 -15.81 -10.07 -2.96
CA VAL A 27 -14.86 -10.45 -1.90
C VAL A 27 -15.18 -9.82 -0.57
N GLU A 28 -14.64 -10.42 0.50
CA GLU A 28 -14.48 -9.79 1.80
C GLU A 28 -13.01 -9.49 2.06
N ILE A 29 -12.69 -8.21 2.21
CA ILE A 29 -11.34 -7.75 2.56
C ILE A 29 -11.14 -7.90 4.07
N LEU A 30 -10.08 -8.62 4.44
CA LEU A 30 -9.81 -9.04 5.81
C LEU A 30 -8.76 -8.15 6.50
N SER A 31 -7.70 -7.80 5.77
CA SER A 31 -6.61 -7.00 6.33
C SER A 31 -5.73 -6.35 5.27
N PHE A 32 -4.99 -5.33 5.68
CA PHE A 32 -3.93 -4.69 4.90
C PHE A 32 -2.60 -4.70 5.67
N MET A 33 -1.50 -4.77 4.94
CA MET A 33 -0.16 -4.56 5.50
C MET A 33 0.69 -3.75 4.50
N PRO A 34 0.88 -2.44 4.72
CA PRO A 34 1.86 -1.69 3.96
C PRO A 34 3.27 -2.14 4.35
N HIS A 35 4.17 -2.24 3.37
CA HIS A 35 5.56 -2.65 3.58
C HIS A 35 6.51 -1.80 2.75
N MET A 36 7.36 -1.05 3.46
CA MET A 36 8.45 -0.22 2.94
C MET A 36 9.67 -0.36 3.85
N HIS A 37 10.87 -0.06 3.34
CA HIS A 37 12.10 0.04 4.12
C HIS A 37 12.23 1.43 4.77
N LEU A 38 13.48 1.88 4.96
CA LEU A 38 13.87 3.02 5.79
C LEU A 38 13.28 4.35 5.35
N ARG A 39 12.86 4.47 4.09
CA ARG A 39 12.33 5.72 3.54
C ARG A 39 10.82 5.77 3.58
N GLY A 40 10.14 4.70 3.98
CA GLY A 40 8.68 4.68 4.12
C GLY A 40 8.17 5.80 5.02
N LYS A 41 7.15 6.51 4.55
CA LYS A 41 6.63 7.74 5.19
C LYS A 41 5.14 7.67 5.46
N ALA A 42 4.35 7.17 4.52
CA ALA A 42 2.91 7.01 4.67
C ALA A 42 2.36 5.91 3.77
N ALA A 43 1.18 5.41 4.13
CA ALA A 43 0.42 4.47 3.32
C ALA A 43 -1.07 4.82 3.33
N LEU A 44 -1.74 4.62 2.20
CA LEU A 44 -3.17 4.89 2.02
C LEU A 44 -3.78 3.78 1.17
N TYR A 45 -4.86 3.19 1.66
CA TYR A 45 -5.70 2.24 0.94
C TYR A 45 -7.09 2.84 0.81
N GLU A 46 -7.52 3.00 -0.43
CA GLU A 46 -8.82 3.55 -0.80
C GLU A 46 -9.53 2.57 -1.73
N ILE A 47 -10.85 2.49 -1.63
CA ILE A 47 -11.66 1.68 -2.53
C ILE A 47 -12.68 2.57 -3.22
N THR A 48 -12.89 2.32 -4.52
CA THR A 48 -13.98 2.87 -5.30
C THR A 48 -14.90 1.72 -5.71
N TYR A 49 -16.17 1.82 -5.37
CA TYR A 49 -17.18 0.81 -5.65
C TYR A 49 -17.80 1.00 -7.04
N PRO A 50 -18.45 -0.03 -7.62
CA PRO A 50 -19.10 0.08 -8.94
C PRO A 50 -20.18 1.15 -9.03
N ASP A 51 -20.81 1.51 -7.90
CA ASP A 51 -21.82 2.56 -7.79
C ASP A 51 -21.21 3.98 -7.71
N GLY A 52 -19.88 4.09 -7.69
CA GLY A 52 -19.14 5.34 -7.57
C GLY A 52 -18.87 5.80 -6.14
N ARG A 53 -19.33 5.07 -5.11
CA ARG A 53 -18.94 5.34 -3.72
C ARG A 53 -17.44 5.17 -3.56
N HIS A 54 -16.83 6.03 -2.75
CA HIS A 54 -15.39 6.03 -2.50
C HIS A 54 -15.11 6.10 -1.00
N GLU A 55 -14.22 5.23 -0.51
CA GLU A 55 -13.91 5.13 0.92
C GLU A 55 -12.41 4.93 1.17
N THR A 56 -11.90 5.60 2.20
CA THR A 56 -10.58 5.28 2.76
C THR A 56 -10.73 4.10 3.72
N LEU A 57 -10.08 2.99 3.40
CA LEU A 57 -10.13 1.78 4.21
C LEU A 57 -8.98 1.68 5.23
N LEU A 58 -7.80 2.22 4.90
CA LEU A 58 -6.68 2.35 5.83
C LEU A 58 -5.87 3.60 5.49
N HIS A 59 -5.55 4.40 6.51
CA HIS A 59 -4.65 5.54 6.39
C HIS A 59 -3.60 5.51 7.51
N VAL A 60 -2.34 5.35 7.11
CA VAL A 60 -1.17 5.42 7.99
C VAL A 60 -0.37 6.68 7.61
N PRO A 61 -0.71 7.87 8.18
CA PRO A 61 -0.10 9.14 7.77
C PRO A 61 1.35 9.31 8.24
N LYS A 62 1.78 8.49 9.20
CA LYS A 62 3.13 8.49 9.80
C LYS A 62 3.60 7.05 9.92
N TYR A 63 3.91 6.47 8.77
CA TYR A 63 4.49 5.13 8.72
C TYR A 63 5.92 5.19 9.26
N GLU A 64 6.26 4.24 10.11
CA GLU A 64 7.60 4.08 10.65
C GLU A 64 8.15 2.73 10.19
N PHE A 65 9.44 2.66 9.85
CA PHE A 65 10.04 1.42 9.31
C PHE A 65 9.84 0.21 10.23
N ASN A 66 9.89 0.41 11.55
CA ASN A 66 9.67 -0.65 12.53
C ASN A 66 8.19 -1.08 12.64
N TRP A 67 7.28 -0.34 12.00
CA TRP A 67 5.83 -0.52 12.07
C TRP A 67 5.31 -1.36 10.90
N GLN A 68 5.87 -2.57 10.75
CA GLN A 68 5.52 -3.57 9.72
C GLN A 68 4.33 -4.44 10.16
N HIS A 69 3.18 -3.83 10.44
CA HIS A 69 2.02 -4.55 11.00
C HIS A 69 0.94 -4.82 9.96
N SER A 70 0.26 -5.95 10.16
CA SER A 70 -1.04 -6.18 9.55
C SER A 70 -2.14 -5.46 10.34
N TYR A 71 -3.00 -4.76 9.62
CA TYR A 71 -4.19 -4.08 10.11
C TYR A 71 -5.40 -4.91 9.69
N ALA A 72 -5.91 -5.72 10.61
CA ALA A 72 -7.12 -6.51 10.39
C ALA A 72 -8.37 -5.67 10.66
N PHE A 73 -9.37 -5.79 9.78
CA PHE A 73 -10.67 -5.19 10.02
C PHE A 73 -11.39 -5.94 11.14
N LYS A 74 -12.05 -5.19 12.03
CA LYS A 74 -12.93 -5.78 13.04
C LYS A 74 -14.10 -6.51 12.38
N GLU A 75 -14.65 -5.91 11.33
CA GLU A 75 -15.69 -6.45 10.47
C GLU A 75 -15.16 -6.38 9.04
N PRO A 76 -15.02 -7.51 8.32
CA PRO A 76 -14.52 -7.52 6.96
C PRO A 76 -15.25 -6.54 6.04
N VAL A 77 -14.53 -5.92 5.11
CA VAL A 77 -15.10 -4.98 4.15
C VAL A 77 -15.58 -5.74 2.92
N LEU A 78 -16.88 -5.70 2.66
CA LEU A 78 -17.44 -6.22 1.42
C LEU A 78 -16.98 -5.34 0.25
N ALA A 79 -16.37 -5.96 -0.75
CA ALA A 79 -16.02 -5.34 -2.02
C ALA A 79 -16.65 -6.16 -3.15
N PRO A 80 -17.78 -5.71 -3.72
CA PRO A 80 -18.36 -6.36 -4.89
C PRO A 80 -17.39 -6.37 -6.07
N LYS A 81 -17.61 -7.31 -6.98
CA LYS A 81 -16.96 -7.37 -8.29
C LYS A 81 -16.97 -6.01 -8.99
N GLY A 82 -15.84 -5.63 -9.56
CA GLY A 82 -15.62 -4.32 -10.19
C GLY A 82 -15.28 -3.21 -9.21
N SER A 83 -15.22 -3.47 -7.90
CA SER A 83 -14.61 -2.53 -6.97
C SER A 83 -13.12 -2.39 -7.30
N VAL A 84 -12.60 -1.16 -7.21
CA VAL A 84 -11.20 -0.85 -7.48
C VAL A 84 -10.54 -0.39 -6.20
N LEU A 85 -9.60 -1.18 -5.69
CA LEU A 85 -8.72 -0.81 -4.60
C LEU A 85 -7.51 -0.05 -5.14
N ARG A 86 -7.32 1.18 -4.67
CA ARG A 86 -6.11 1.97 -4.88
C ARG A 86 -5.26 1.94 -3.62
N PHE A 87 -4.00 1.55 -3.77
CA PHE A 87 -3.01 1.61 -2.72
C PHE A 87 -1.91 2.60 -3.08
N THR A 88 -1.61 3.54 -2.19
CA THR A 88 -0.57 4.55 -2.36
C THR A 88 0.44 4.49 -1.23
N LEU A 89 1.72 4.56 -1.61
CA LEU A 89 2.85 4.66 -0.69
C LEU A 89 3.61 5.95 -0.91
N TRP A 90 4.16 6.48 0.19
CA TRP A 90 5.04 7.63 0.19
C TRP A 90 6.38 7.30 0.80
N TRP A 91 7.43 7.89 0.24
CA TRP A 91 8.79 7.81 0.73
C TRP A 91 9.37 9.21 0.95
N GLY A 92 10.19 9.36 1.99
CA GLY A 92 11.02 10.54 2.22
C GLY A 92 12.49 10.21 2.00
N ASN A 93 13.03 10.60 0.84
CA ASN A 93 14.46 10.52 0.50
C ASN A 93 15.16 11.87 0.71
N SER A 94 14.95 12.49 1.87
CA SER A 94 15.52 13.80 2.24
C SER A 94 16.33 13.70 3.53
N GLU A 95 17.11 14.74 3.83
CA GLU A 95 17.87 14.87 5.08
C GLU A 95 16.97 14.88 6.33
N ASP A 96 15.71 15.32 6.19
CA ASP A 96 14.73 15.36 7.28
C ASP A 96 14.26 13.98 7.76
N ASN A 97 14.52 12.91 7.00
CA ASN A 97 14.20 11.54 7.41
C ASN A 97 15.39 10.93 8.17
N PRO A 98 15.34 10.79 9.50
CA PRO A 98 16.47 10.29 10.30
C PRO A 98 16.83 8.82 10.00
N ASN A 99 15.92 8.07 9.36
CA ASN A 99 16.17 6.69 8.94
C ASN A 99 16.86 6.61 7.57
N ASN A 100 16.93 7.72 6.81
CA ASN A 100 17.52 7.73 5.48
C ASN A 100 19.06 7.65 5.55
N PRO A 101 19.69 6.56 5.07
CA PRO A 101 21.13 6.40 5.17
C PRO A 101 21.92 7.32 4.22
N ASP A 102 21.31 7.73 3.10
CA ASP A 102 21.93 8.62 2.11
C ASP A 102 20.83 9.31 1.28
N PRO A 103 20.55 10.60 1.50
CA PRO A 103 19.56 11.38 0.75
C PRO A 103 20.08 11.89 -0.59
N SER A 104 21.39 11.78 -0.87
CA SER A 104 22.02 12.37 -2.05
C SER A 104 21.94 11.50 -3.30
N ILE A 105 21.42 10.27 -3.16
CA ILE A 105 21.33 9.29 -4.24
C ILE A 105 19.89 8.96 -4.61
N ASP A 106 19.68 8.63 -5.88
CA ASP A 106 18.45 8.01 -6.33
C ASP A 106 18.32 6.59 -5.74
N VAL A 107 17.13 6.26 -5.27
CA VAL A 107 16.83 4.97 -4.63
C VAL A 107 15.90 4.17 -5.51
N ARG A 108 16.24 2.89 -5.69
CA ARG A 108 15.46 1.95 -6.49
C ARG A 108 14.92 0.82 -5.64
N TRP A 109 14.00 0.06 -6.22
CA TRP A 109 13.57 -1.19 -5.62
C TRP A 109 14.75 -2.16 -5.42
N GLY A 110 14.80 -2.80 -4.26
CA GLY A 110 15.80 -3.81 -3.95
C GLY A 110 15.53 -4.52 -2.62
N ARG A 111 16.09 -5.71 -2.46
CA ARG A 111 15.97 -6.52 -1.23
C ARG A 111 16.72 -5.94 -0.01
N PRO A 112 17.90 -5.31 -0.14
CA PRO A 112 18.58 -4.73 1.01
C PRO A 112 17.79 -3.57 1.63
N THR A 113 17.85 -3.43 2.95
CA THR A 113 17.14 -2.40 3.72
C THR A 113 17.51 -0.95 3.32
N HIS A 114 18.68 -0.73 2.72
CA HIS A 114 19.11 0.58 2.22
C HIS A 114 18.60 0.88 0.80
N ALA A 115 18.20 -0.14 0.04
CA ALA A 115 17.34 0.01 -1.13
C ALA A 115 15.89 0.10 -0.65
N GLU A 116 14.90 0.08 -1.56
CA GLU A 116 13.49 0.15 -1.15
C GLU A 116 12.59 -1.01 -1.59
N MET A 117 11.47 -1.15 -0.90
CA MET A 117 10.30 -1.91 -1.30
C MET A 117 9.07 -1.01 -1.44
N SER A 118 8.17 -1.41 -2.33
CA SER A 118 6.91 -0.73 -2.62
C SER A 118 5.76 -1.72 -2.62
N GLN A 119 5.53 -2.34 -1.47
CA GLN A 119 4.59 -3.44 -1.34
C GLN A 119 3.40 -3.02 -0.48
N GLY A 120 2.21 -3.27 -1.02
CA GLY A 120 0.96 -3.20 -0.29
C GLY A 120 0.34 -4.58 -0.28
N TYR A 121 0.33 -5.23 0.87
CA TYR A 121 -0.32 -6.50 1.02
C TYR A 121 -1.79 -6.29 1.37
N MET A 122 -2.62 -7.18 0.84
CA MET A 122 -4.03 -7.31 1.16
C MET A 122 -4.32 -8.79 1.35
N SER A 123 -5.12 -9.11 2.35
CA SER A 123 -5.77 -10.41 2.49
C SER A 123 -7.25 -10.24 2.28
N PHE A 124 -7.84 -11.08 1.41
CA PHE A 124 -9.27 -11.14 1.16
C PHE A 124 -9.69 -12.60 0.91
N GLN A 125 -10.98 -12.88 1.03
CA GLN A 125 -11.58 -14.14 0.61
C GLN A 125 -12.63 -13.88 -0.47
N THR A 126 -12.70 -14.76 -1.46
CA THR A 126 -13.76 -14.71 -2.47
C THR A 126 -15.06 -15.21 -1.87
N LEU A 127 -16.15 -14.55 -2.24
CA LEU A 127 -17.50 -14.99 -1.94
C LEU A 127 -17.98 -15.79 -3.14
N ASP A 128 -17.98 -17.12 -3.02
CA ASP A 128 -18.53 -17.99 -4.06
C ASP A 128 -20.02 -17.64 -4.29
N GLU A 129 -20.44 -17.51 -5.55
CA GLU A 129 -21.85 -17.30 -5.94
C GLU A 129 -22.78 -18.51 -5.62
N GLY A 130 -22.34 -19.48 -4.83
CA GLY A 130 -23.17 -20.66 -4.55
C GLY A 130 -22.61 -21.59 -3.47
N THR A 131 -23.06 -21.40 -2.24
CA THR A 131 -23.42 -22.54 -1.40
C THR A 131 -24.69 -22.22 -0.63
N SER A 132 -25.82 -22.40 -1.31
CA SER A 132 -27.10 -22.64 -0.65
C SER A 132 -27.00 -23.96 0.12
N TRP A 133 -27.15 -23.90 1.45
CA TRP A 133 -27.63 -25.04 2.23
C TRP A 133 -29.15 -24.96 2.35
#